data_AF-A0A970V371-F1
#
_entry.id   AF-A0A970V371-F1
#
_cell.length_a   1.000
_cell.length_b   1.000
_cell.length_c   1.000
_cell.angle_alpha   90.00
_cell.angle_beta   90.00
_cell.angle_gamma   90.00
#
_symmetry.space_group_name_H-M   'P 1'
#
loop_
_entity.id
_entity.type
_entity.pdbx_description
1 polymer ?
#
loop_
_entity_poly.entity_id
_entity_poly.type
_entity_poly.pdbx_seq_one_letter_code
_entity_poly.pdbx_strand_id
1 'polypeptide(L)'
;SISGSAAGSTAGVYRLTVLSVSGTTATVRSVFTLAATGQTFEITDTLESNTSSVTTLVPGLTINTGDLAEGDAATIAVQLSPGAVQVDPAYFQYTLPAGGTELHAVFDLESLGTDLTNLSFNFITTTQLIYDPTITNPRDHVYDGLGPLGNDAIRRNDPRQFLSFSNDTSLIRETAGDVTLEGPATQPQKNAVDIVDWTLSIRRLR
;
A
#
# COMPACT_ATOMS: atom_id res chain seq x y z
N SER A 1 -27.78 15.05 7.59
CA SER A 1 -26.77 13.98 7.83
C SER A 1 -25.41 14.47 7.35
N ILE A 2 -24.32 14.04 7.98
CA ILE A 2 -22.96 14.47 7.62
C ILE A 2 -22.11 13.23 7.34
N SER A 3 -21.39 13.20 6.23
CA SER A 3 -20.48 12.11 5.85
C SER A 3 -19.28 12.66 5.10
N GLY A 4 -18.23 11.88 4.91
CA GLY A 4 -17.10 12.31 4.10
C GLY A 4 -16.10 11.19 3.82
N SER A 5 -15.23 11.44 2.85
CA SER A 5 -14.14 10.56 2.45
C SER A 5 -12.89 11.39 2.17
N ALA A 6 -11.74 10.91 2.60
CA ALA A 6 -10.46 11.57 2.37
C ALA A 6 -9.55 10.69 1.51
N ALA A 7 -8.90 11.32 0.54
CA ALA A 7 -7.75 10.74 -0.18
C ALA A 7 -6.41 11.25 0.40
N GLY A 8 -6.40 11.61 1.69
CA GLY A 8 -5.30 12.34 2.32
C GLY A 8 -4.02 11.53 2.48
N SER A 9 -2.89 12.22 2.49
CA SER A 9 -1.55 11.65 2.76
C SER A 9 -1.28 11.38 4.24
N THR A 10 -2.29 11.45 5.10
CA THR A 10 -2.14 11.28 6.55
C THR A 10 -3.35 10.59 7.17
N ALA A 11 -3.12 9.51 7.92
CA ALA A 11 -4.17 8.80 8.64
C ALA A 11 -4.54 9.48 9.96
N GLY A 12 -5.82 9.41 10.33
CA GLY A 12 -6.32 9.98 11.58
C GLY A 12 -7.83 9.90 11.72
N VAL A 13 -8.35 10.59 12.73
CA VAL A 13 -9.79 10.72 12.99
C VAL A 13 -10.18 12.18 12.90
N TYR A 14 -11.10 12.49 11.99
CA TYR A 14 -11.69 13.81 11.84
C TYR A 14 -13.05 13.84 12.53
N ARG A 15 -13.23 14.74 13.49
CA ARG A 15 -14.48 14.96 14.21
C ARG A 15 -15.02 16.34 13.85
N LEU A 16 -16.31 16.39 13.57
CA LEU A 16 -17.02 17.62 13.27
C LEU A 16 -18.20 17.76 14.22
N THR A 17 -18.44 18.99 14.68
CA THR A 17 -19.62 19.34 15.49
C THR A 17 -20.20 20.66 14.99
N VAL A 18 -21.51 20.69 14.74
CA VAL A 18 -22.25 21.89 14.36
C VAL A 18 -22.51 22.71 15.62
N LEU A 19 -21.98 23.93 15.66
CA LEU A 19 -22.11 24.86 16.78
C LEU A 19 -23.35 25.74 16.66
N SER A 20 -23.74 26.11 15.44
CA SER A 20 -24.93 26.92 15.17
C SER A 20 -25.31 26.84 13.70
N VAL A 21 -26.59 27.10 13.39
CA VAL A 21 -27.10 27.12 12.01
C VAL A 21 -27.79 28.46 11.75
N SER A 22 -27.44 29.10 10.64
CA SER A 22 -28.04 30.34 10.15
C SER A 22 -28.41 30.18 8.68
N GLY A 23 -29.69 30.01 8.40
CA GLY A 23 -30.18 29.71 7.06
C GLY A 23 -29.62 28.37 6.56
N THR A 24 -28.95 28.39 5.40
CA THR A 24 -28.34 27.20 4.80
C THR A 24 -26.89 26.97 5.25
N THR A 25 -26.34 27.83 6.10
CA THR A 25 -24.94 27.76 6.52
C THR A 25 -24.84 27.45 8.02
N ALA A 26 -23.92 26.58 8.38
CA ALA A 26 -23.63 26.18 9.74
C ALA A 26 -22.22 26.58 10.16
N THR A 27 -22.06 27.09 11.38
CA THR A 27 -20.74 27.23 12.01
C THR A 27 -20.38 25.88 12.59
N VAL A 28 -19.20 25.36 12.26
CA VAL A 28 -18.75 24.03 12.69
C VAL A 28 -17.40 24.10 13.38
N ARG A 29 -17.23 23.27 14.40
CA ARG A 29 -15.93 22.97 15.01
C ARG A 29 -15.41 21.68 14.42
N SER A 30 -14.22 21.74 13.84
CA SER A 30 -13.56 20.61 13.21
C SER A 30 -12.26 20.29 13.94
N VAL A 31 -12.09 19.02 14.29
CA VAL A 31 -10.96 18.51 15.06
C VAL A 31 -10.36 17.32 14.34
N PHE A 32 -9.08 17.39 13.99
CA PHE A 32 -8.35 16.26 13.40
C PHE A 32 -7.28 15.75 14.36
N THR A 33 -7.36 14.46 14.71
CA THR A 33 -6.35 13.80 15.54
C THR A 33 -5.54 12.84 14.68
N LEU A 34 -4.22 13.05 14.60
CA LEU A 34 -3.29 12.19 13.88
C LEU A 34 -3.20 10.81 14.51
N ALA A 35 -3.30 9.76 13.68
CA ALA A 35 -3.16 8.39 14.16
C ALA A 35 -1.74 8.09 14.66
N ALA A 36 -0.71 8.66 14.01
CA ALA A 36 0.69 8.37 14.31
C ALA A 36 1.19 8.99 15.63
N THR A 37 0.75 10.21 15.95
CA THR A 37 1.29 10.99 17.08
C THR A 37 0.27 11.33 18.16
N GLY A 38 -1.03 11.16 17.87
CA GLY A 38 -2.10 11.65 18.73
C GLY A 38 -2.23 13.18 18.76
N GLN A 39 -1.40 13.91 18.01
CA GLN A 39 -1.49 15.37 17.92
C GLN A 39 -2.85 15.76 17.33
N THR A 40 -3.43 16.82 17.89
CA THR A 40 -4.76 17.30 17.51
C THR A 40 -4.67 18.71 16.95
N PHE A 41 -5.36 18.94 15.84
CA PHE A 41 -5.55 20.23 15.19
C PHE A 41 -7.01 20.60 15.21
N GLU A 42 -7.31 21.88 15.39
CA GLU A 42 -8.67 22.37 15.53
C GLU A 42 -8.86 23.67 14.74
N ILE A 43 -9.98 23.77 14.04
CA ILE A 43 -10.46 25.02 13.45
C ILE A 43 -11.95 25.19 13.70
N THR A 44 -12.41 26.42 13.62
CA THR A 44 -13.83 26.74 13.41
C THR A 44 -13.98 27.21 11.97
N ASP A 45 -14.95 26.64 11.26
CA ASP A 45 -15.19 26.93 9.84
C ASP A 45 -16.71 26.97 9.57
N THR A 46 -17.10 27.25 8.34
CA THR A 46 -18.48 27.21 7.89
C THR A 46 -18.72 26.08 6.91
N LEU A 47 -19.85 25.39 7.06
CA LEU A 47 -20.35 24.43 6.08
C LEU A 47 -21.72 24.86 5.57
N GLU A 48 -21.94 24.69 4.29
CA GLU A 48 -23.27 24.80 3.71
C GLU A 48 -24.02 23.48 3.88
N SER A 49 -25.34 23.55 3.99
CA SER A 49 -26.24 22.39 4.03
C SER A 49 -26.50 21.90 2.61
N ASN A 50 -26.78 20.60 2.46
CA ASN A 50 -27.14 19.99 1.18
C ASN A 50 -26.09 20.16 0.07
N THR A 51 -24.80 20.15 0.42
CA THR A 51 -23.70 20.31 -0.54
C THR A 51 -22.49 19.43 -0.23
N SER A 52 -21.50 19.48 -1.11
CA SER A 52 -20.18 18.89 -0.93
C SER A 52 -19.13 20.00 -0.80
N SER A 53 -18.31 19.95 0.25
CA SER A 53 -17.22 20.91 0.47
C SER A 53 -15.90 20.19 0.72
N VAL A 54 -14.78 20.84 0.36
CA VAL A 54 -13.43 20.36 0.68
C VAL A 54 -12.94 21.08 1.92
N THR A 55 -12.46 20.35 2.92
CA THR A 55 -11.92 20.96 4.15
C THR A 55 -10.39 21.08 4.11
N THR A 56 -9.86 22.11 4.77
CA THR A 56 -8.42 22.41 4.76
C THR A 56 -7.61 21.65 5.81
N LEU A 57 -8.21 21.29 6.96
CA LEU A 57 -7.54 20.53 8.03
C LEU A 57 -7.02 19.16 7.57
N VAL A 58 -7.73 18.52 6.64
CA VAL A 58 -7.32 17.27 6.02
C VAL A 58 -7.34 17.51 4.50
N PRO A 59 -6.17 17.76 3.88
CA PRO A 59 -6.09 17.95 2.44
C PRO A 59 -6.76 16.80 1.68
N GLY A 60 -7.70 17.14 0.79
CA GLY A 60 -8.44 16.14 0.00
C GLY A 60 -9.59 15.43 0.73
N LEU A 61 -9.97 15.86 1.94
CA LEU A 61 -11.22 15.43 2.57
C LEU A 61 -12.40 16.19 1.98
N THR A 62 -13.32 15.45 1.35
CA THR A 62 -14.63 15.96 0.93
C THR A 62 -15.68 15.59 1.97
N ILE A 63 -16.43 16.58 2.43
CA ILE A 63 -17.57 16.42 3.34
C ILE A 63 -18.85 16.64 2.56
N ASN A 64 -19.79 15.71 2.69
CA ASN A 64 -21.13 15.81 2.16
C ASN A 64 -22.09 16.08 3.32
N THR A 65 -22.82 17.18 3.21
CA THR A 65 -23.83 17.60 4.18
C THR A 65 -25.22 17.44 3.56
N GLY A 66 -26.17 16.95 4.36
CA GLY A 66 -27.60 17.15 4.14
C GLY A 66 -28.08 18.37 4.91
N ASP A 67 -29.32 18.34 5.38
CA ASP A 67 -29.78 19.31 6.37
C ASP A 67 -28.92 19.22 7.65
N LEU A 68 -28.49 20.38 8.12
CA LEU A 68 -27.65 20.54 9.31
C LEU A 68 -28.48 21.12 10.45
N ALA A 69 -28.31 20.55 11.64
CA ALA A 69 -28.89 21.07 12.88
C ALA A 69 -27.81 21.35 13.93
N GLU A 70 -28.08 22.30 14.82
CA GLU A 70 -27.19 22.58 15.96
C GLU A 70 -27.02 21.34 16.84
N GLY A 71 -25.77 21.02 17.18
CA GLY A 71 -25.41 19.82 17.92
C GLY A 71 -25.16 18.58 17.05
N ASP A 72 -25.44 18.62 15.74
CA ASP A 72 -25.07 17.53 14.84
C ASP A 72 -23.57 17.28 14.87
N ALA A 73 -23.18 16.01 14.82
CA ALA A 73 -21.78 15.63 14.82
C ALA A 73 -21.50 14.48 13.86
N ALA A 74 -20.27 14.46 13.34
CA ALA A 74 -19.75 13.37 12.52
C ALA A 74 -18.35 12.98 12.96
N THR A 75 -18.06 11.69 12.81
CA THR A 75 -16.71 11.15 12.92
C THR A 75 -16.36 10.47 11.61
N ILE A 76 -15.28 10.92 10.98
CA ILE A 76 -14.79 10.44 9.70
C ILE A 76 -13.41 9.82 9.96
N ALA A 77 -13.29 8.53 9.65
CA ALA A 77 -12.01 7.84 9.67
C ALA A 77 -11.25 8.20 8.39
N VAL A 78 -10.05 8.75 8.54
CA VAL A 78 -9.15 9.04 7.43
C VAL A 78 -8.09 7.96 7.41
N GLN A 79 -8.07 7.16 6.35
CA GLN A 79 -7.12 6.06 6.18
C GLN A 79 -6.21 6.35 5.00
N LEU A 80 -4.96 5.92 5.12
CA LEU A 80 -4.06 5.88 3.98
C LEU A 80 -4.53 4.77 3.04
N SER A 81 -4.72 5.10 1.78
CA SER A 81 -4.86 4.08 0.74
C SER A 81 -3.47 3.67 0.27
N PRO A 82 -3.21 2.36 0.05
CA PRO A 82 -1.95 1.93 -0.54
C PRO A 82 -1.82 2.53 -1.93
N GLY A 83 -0.71 3.24 -2.17
CA GLY A 83 -0.33 3.75 -3.48
C GLY A 83 0.79 2.90 -4.07
N ALA A 84 0.70 2.60 -5.36
CA ALA A 84 1.83 2.05 -6.10
C ALA A 84 2.67 3.21 -6.63
N VAL A 85 3.96 3.23 -6.29
CA VAL A 85 4.93 4.14 -6.89
C VAL A 85 5.87 3.28 -7.73
N GLN A 86 5.98 3.61 -9.01
CA GLN A 86 7.05 3.04 -9.82
C GLN A 86 8.37 3.58 -9.28
N VAL A 87 9.20 2.69 -8.73
CA VAL A 87 10.54 3.07 -8.29
C VAL A 87 11.41 3.28 -9.52
N ASP A 88 12.18 4.37 -9.54
CA ASP A 88 13.16 4.61 -10.60
C ASP A 88 14.14 3.42 -10.67
N PRO A 89 14.33 2.79 -11.84
CA PRO A 89 15.33 1.74 -12.03
C PRO A 89 16.74 2.12 -11.54
N ALA A 90 17.09 3.41 -11.49
CA ALA A 90 18.35 3.89 -10.91
C ALA A 90 18.50 3.52 -9.42
N TYR A 91 17.40 3.39 -8.69
CA TYR A 91 17.37 2.97 -7.28
C TYR A 91 17.27 1.45 -7.09
N PHE A 92 17.12 0.69 -8.19
CA PHE A 92 17.13 -0.78 -8.20
C PHE A 92 18.17 -1.28 -9.22
N GLN A 93 19.42 -1.40 -8.76
CA GLN A 93 20.48 -1.97 -9.57
C GLN A 93 20.49 -3.48 -9.40
N TYR A 94 20.40 -4.23 -10.49
CA TYR A 94 20.52 -5.68 -10.44
C TYR A 94 21.49 -6.20 -11.48
N THR A 95 22.08 -7.35 -11.19
CA THR A 95 22.89 -8.11 -12.14
C THR A 95 22.19 -9.43 -12.39
N LEU A 96 21.74 -9.64 -13.63
CA LEU A 96 21.19 -10.93 -14.03
C LEU A 96 22.27 -12.00 -13.94
N PRO A 97 21.92 -13.22 -13.52
CA PRO A 97 22.87 -14.31 -13.54
C PRO A 97 23.30 -14.60 -14.99
N ALA A 98 24.59 -14.40 -15.29
CA ALA A 98 25.19 -14.86 -16.54
C ALA A 98 25.52 -16.36 -16.41
N GLY A 99 24.51 -17.21 -16.62
CA GLY A 99 24.66 -18.68 -16.50
C GLY A 99 24.70 -19.22 -15.07
N GLY A 100 24.26 -18.43 -14.08
CA GLY A 100 24.09 -18.84 -12.69
C GLY A 100 22.63 -18.83 -12.24
N THR A 101 22.39 -19.03 -10.94
CA THR A 101 21.05 -19.03 -10.32
C THR A 101 20.88 -17.91 -9.30
N GLU A 102 21.84 -16.99 -9.20
CA GLU A 102 21.85 -15.93 -8.20
C GLU A 102 21.56 -14.57 -8.85
N LEU A 103 20.51 -13.90 -8.38
CA LEU A 103 20.20 -12.51 -8.72
C LEU A 103 20.75 -11.61 -7.62
N HIS A 104 21.70 -10.74 -7.97
CA HIS A 104 22.17 -9.69 -7.06
C HIS A 104 21.40 -8.42 -7.33
N ALA A 105 20.78 -7.85 -6.30
CA ALA A 105 20.10 -6.56 -6.38
C ALA A 105 20.52 -5.62 -5.23
N VAL A 106 20.65 -4.34 -5.54
CA VAL A 106 20.90 -3.25 -4.60
C VAL A 106 19.73 -2.28 -4.70
N PHE A 107 19.10 -2.02 -3.57
CA PHE A 107 17.97 -1.13 -3.47
C PHE A 107 18.26 0.00 -2.48
N ASP A 108 18.15 1.24 -2.92
CA ASP A 108 18.29 2.40 -2.06
C ASP A 108 16.97 2.67 -1.32
N LEU A 109 16.92 2.28 -0.05
CA LEU A 109 15.73 2.45 0.79
C LEU A 109 15.45 3.92 1.13
N GLU A 110 16.41 4.83 1.04
CA GLU A 110 16.15 6.25 1.32
C GLU A 110 15.15 6.83 0.30
N SER A 111 15.11 6.27 -0.92
CA SER A 111 14.14 6.62 -1.95
C SER A 111 12.68 6.34 -1.56
N LEU A 112 12.43 5.43 -0.61
CA LEU A 112 11.09 5.10 -0.12
C LEU A 112 10.65 5.97 1.08
N GLY A 113 11.48 6.91 1.51
CA GLY A 113 11.20 7.84 2.60
C GLY A 113 11.92 7.52 3.91
N THR A 114 11.88 8.48 4.84
CA THR A 114 12.68 8.44 6.07
C THR A 114 12.06 7.62 7.21
N ASP A 115 10.76 7.30 7.12
CA ASP A 115 9.99 6.67 8.20
C ASP A 115 9.61 5.20 7.90
N LEU A 116 10.50 4.47 7.21
CA LEU A 116 10.30 3.05 6.91
C LEU A 116 10.41 2.21 8.18
N THR A 117 9.26 1.87 8.74
CA THR A 117 9.13 1.05 9.95
C THR A 117 8.97 -0.44 9.62
N ASN A 118 8.37 -0.74 8.46
CA ASN A 118 8.16 -2.11 8.00
C ASN A 118 8.50 -2.22 6.53
N LEU A 119 9.10 -3.35 6.16
CA LEU A 119 9.43 -3.66 4.79
C LEU A 119 9.05 -5.12 4.53
N SER A 120 8.33 -5.34 3.44
CA SER A 120 7.94 -6.68 3.02
C SER A 120 8.44 -6.92 1.61
N PHE A 121 9.01 -8.09 1.36
CA PHE A 121 9.58 -8.44 0.08
C PHE A 121 8.88 -9.66 -0.50
N ASN A 122 8.55 -9.58 -1.78
CA ASN A 122 8.20 -10.70 -2.62
C ASN A 122 9.03 -10.59 -3.90
N PHE A 123 9.45 -11.72 -4.45
CA PHE A 123 10.05 -11.79 -5.77
C PHE A 123 9.13 -12.64 -6.62
N ILE A 124 8.81 -12.13 -7.80
CA ILE A 124 7.91 -12.80 -8.73
C ILE A 124 8.72 -13.08 -10.00
N THR A 125 8.83 -14.35 -10.39
CA THR A 125 9.28 -14.69 -11.73
C THR A 125 8.07 -14.92 -12.61
N THR A 126 8.19 -14.50 -13.86
CA THR A 126 7.06 -14.48 -14.79
C THR A 126 7.58 -14.53 -16.20
N THR A 127 6.77 -15.10 -17.09
CA THR A 127 7.03 -15.09 -18.53
C THR A 127 6.49 -13.82 -19.21
N GLN A 128 5.80 -12.95 -18.46
CA GLN A 128 5.04 -11.80 -18.94
C GLN A 128 5.26 -10.56 -18.06
N LEU A 129 4.88 -9.38 -18.56
CA LEU A 129 4.88 -8.17 -17.73
C LEU A 129 3.71 -8.24 -16.72
N ILE A 130 4.00 -8.01 -15.43
CA ILE A 130 3.01 -8.06 -14.34
C ILE A 130 1.90 -7.00 -14.49
N TYR A 131 2.17 -5.93 -15.24
CA TYR A 131 1.22 -4.85 -15.54
C TYR A 131 0.84 -4.83 -17.03
N ASP A 132 0.49 -5.97 -17.62
CA ASP A 132 -0.12 -5.99 -18.94
C ASP A 132 -1.63 -5.68 -18.83
N PRO A 133 -2.09 -4.47 -19.23
CA PRO A 133 -3.49 -4.09 -19.12
C PRO A 133 -4.41 -4.88 -20.05
N THR A 134 -3.87 -5.66 -20.99
CA THR A 134 -4.64 -6.51 -21.90
C THR A 134 -5.06 -7.82 -21.25
N ILE A 135 -4.42 -8.22 -20.14
CA ILE A 135 -4.77 -9.44 -19.42
C ILE A 135 -5.77 -9.12 -18.32
N THR A 136 -7.00 -9.56 -18.51
CA THR A 136 -8.13 -9.30 -17.60
C THR A 136 -8.52 -10.51 -16.76
N ASN A 137 -8.07 -11.71 -17.16
CA ASN A 137 -8.28 -12.95 -16.42
C ASN A 137 -6.96 -13.36 -15.74
N PRO A 138 -6.92 -13.41 -14.39
CA PRO A 138 -5.72 -13.81 -13.65
C PRO A 138 -5.16 -15.20 -14.03
N ARG A 139 -6.01 -16.09 -14.57
CA ARG A 139 -5.60 -17.44 -15.01
C ARG A 139 -4.81 -17.44 -16.32
N ASP A 140 -4.77 -16.32 -17.03
CA ASP A 140 -4.01 -16.17 -18.28
C ASP A 140 -2.56 -15.74 -17.99
N HIS A 141 -2.22 -15.49 -16.72
CA HIS A 141 -0.85 -15.25 -16.29
C HIS A 141 -0.10 -16.56 -16.01
N VAL A 142 1.21 -16.52 -16.27
CA VAL A 142 2.14 -17.57 -15.84
C VAL A 142 3.25 -16.88 -15.06
N TYR A 143 3.12 -16.97 -13.75
CA TYR A 143 4.05 -16.42 -12.78
C TYR A 143 4.14 -17.31 -11.56
N ASP A 144 5.21 -17.09 -10.83
CA ASP A 144 5.44 -17.71 -9.55
C ASP A 144 6.08 -16.70 -8.62
N GLY A 145 5.75 -16.79 -7.34
CA GLY A 145 6.26 -15.90 -6.33
C GLY A 145 5.94 -16.48 -4.97
N LEU A 146 6.29 -15.78 -3.90
CA LEU A 146 6.15 -16.37 -2.58
C LEU A 146 4.70 -16.73 -2.22
N GLY A 147 4.53 -17.94 -1.69
CA GLY A 147 3.29 -18.56 -1.25
C GLY A 147 2.45 -19.15 -2.41
N PRO A 148 1.46 -20.02 -2.10
CA PRO A 148 0.64 -20.74 -3.10
C PRO A 148 -0.10 -19.90 -4.16
N LEU A 149 -0.17 -18.58 -3.97
CA LEU A 149 -0.84 -17.61 -4.84
C LEU A 149 0.12 -16.52 -5.36
N GLY A 150 1.42 -16.63 -5.05
CA GLY A 150 2.44 -15.66 -5.37
C GLY A 150 2.26 -14.29 -4.71
N ASN A 151 1.48 -14.20 -3.63
CA ASN A 151 1.12 -12.93 -2.96
C ASN A 151 1.60 -12.84 -1.51
N ASP A 152 2.32 -13.85 -1.01
CA ASP A 152 2.98 -13.77 0.28
C ASP A 152 4.23 -12.89 0.22
N ALA A 153 4.74 -12.52 1.39
CA ALA A 153 5.92 -11.69 1.47
C ALA A 153 6.69 -11.96 2.76
N ILE A 154 8.02 -11.88 2.65
CA ILE A 154 8.93 -11.89 3.79
C ILE A 154 8.83 -10.53 4.45
N ARG A 155 8.23 -10.49 5.65
CA ARG A 155 8.03 -9.25 6.42
C ARG A 155 9.18 -8.96 7.36
N ARG A 156 9.48 -7.67 7.51
CA ARG A 156 10.56 -7.19 8.35
C ARG A 156 10.17 -5.91 9.07
N ASN A 157 10.30 -5.94 10.41
CA ASN A 157 9.95 -4.81 11.29
C ASN A 157 11.18 -3.95 11.68
N ASP A 158 12.39 -4.27 11.19
CA ASP A 158 13.58 -3.42 11.31
C ASP A 158 14.59 -3.70 10.16
N PRO A 159 14.63 -2.89 9.08
CA PRO A 159 15.44 -3.14 7.89
C PRO A 159 16.97 -3.06 8.09
N ARG A 160 17.46 -2.76 9.31
CA ARG A 160 18.86 -2.35 9.56
C ARG A 160 19.91 -3.46 9.79
N GLN A 161 19.51 -4.72 9.94
CA GLN A 161 20.41 -5.86 10.23
C GLN A 161 20.65 -6.77 9.00
N PHE A 162 21.76 -7.51 8.97
CA PHE A 162 21.92 -8.59 7.98
C PHE A 162 20.91 -9.71 8.25
N LEU A 163 20.25 -10.21 7.21
CA LEU A 163 19.35 -11.36 7.30
C LEU A 163 19.53 -12.28 6.10
N SER A 164 19.27 -13.57 6.32
CA SER A 164 19.18 -14.57 5.27
C SER A 164 17.91 -15.40 5.50
N PHE A 165 17.09 -15.52 4.47
CA PHE A 165 15.89 -16.34 4.41
C PHE A 165 16.04 -17.35 3.30
N SER A 166 15.45 -18.51 3.46
CA SER A 166 15.39 -19.52 2.41
C SER A 166 14.03 -20.19 2.42
N ASN A 167 13.70 -20.89 1.34
CA ASN A 167 12.47 -21.67 1.32
C ASN A 167 12.40 -22.65 2.50
N ASP A 168 13.53 -23.26 2.87
CA ASP A 168 13.60 -24.22 3.97
C ASP A 168 13.28 -23.63 5.35
N THR A 169 13.55 -22.35 5.54
CA THR A 169 13.38 -21.63 6.81
C THR A 169 12.11 -20.78 6.85
N SER A 170 11.39 -20.69 5.73
CA SER A 170 10.14 -19.94 5.63
C SER A 170 9.00 -20.64 6.38
N LEU A 171 8.17 -19.85 7.08
CA LEU A 171 6.95 -20.35 7.72
C LEU A 171 5.90 -20.79 6.70
N ILE A 172 5.87 -20.12 5.55
CA ILE A 172 5.07 -20.52 4.39
C ILE A 172 6.06 -20.92 3.31
N ARG A 173 6.13 -22.23 3.07
CA ARG A 173 7.02 -22.78 2.06
C ARG A 173 6.43 -22.57 0.68
N GLU A 174 7.30 -22.21 -0.24
CA GLU A 174 7.07 -22.27 -1.67
C GLU A 174 7.06 -23.71 -2.13
N THR A 175 6.07 -24.08 -2.93
CA THR A 175 5.87 -25.44 -3.43
C THR A 175 5.85 -25.46 -4.94
N ALA A 176 6.22 -26.61 -5.53
CA ALA A 176 6.18 -26.74 -6.98
C ALA A 176 4.74 -26.84 -7.49
N GLY A 177 4.50 -26.34 -8.70
CA GLY A 177 3.25 -26.56 -9.41
C GLY A 177 2.07 -25.73 -8.90
N ASP A 178 2.34 -24.49 -8.49
CA ASP A 178 1.34 -23.58 -7.95
C ASP A 178 0.24 -23.21 -8.94
N VAL A 179 -0.92 -22.80 -8.43
CA VAL A 179 -2.11 -22.49 -9.24
C VAL A 179 -1.92 -21.25 -10.12
N THR A 180 -0.85 -20.49 -9.89
CA THR A 180 -0.42 -19.34 -10.71
C THR A 180 0.29 -19.77 -12.00
N LEU A 181 0.60 -21.06 -12.17
CA LEU A 181 1.21 -21.65 -13.36
C LEU A 181 0.17 -22.18 -14.37
N GLU A 182 -1.08 -21.72 -14.32
CA GLU A 182 -2.17 -22.22 -15.19
C GLU A 182 -2.13 -21.67 -16.62
N GLY A 183 -1.57 -20.48 -16.86
CA GLY A 183 -1.65 -19.76 -18.14
C GLY A 183 -0.99 -20.43 -19.37
N PRO A 184 -0.98 -19.75 -20.53
CA PRO A 184 -0.79 -20.36 -21.84
C PRO A 184 0.65 -20.82 -22.16
N ALA A 185 1.60 -20.63 -21.23
CA ALA A 185 2.99 -21.02 -21.43
C ALA A 185 3.13 -22.55 -21.58
N THR A 186 4.17 -22.99 -22.28
CA THR A 186 4.51 -24.42 -22.38
C THR A 186 4.97 -24.96 -21.02
N GLN A 187 4.88 -26.28 -20.79
CA GLN A 187 5.36 -26.87 -19.53
C GLN A 187 6.83 -26.54 -19.21
N PRO A 188 7.77 -26.54 -20.17
CA PRO A 188 9.14 -26.10 -19.90
C PRO A 188 9.22 -24.63 -19.45
N GLN A 189 8.38 -23.75 -19.98
CA GLN A 189 8.35 -22.35 -19.56
C GLN A 189 7.74 -22.18 -18.16
N LYS A 190 6.71 -22.97 -17.84
CA LYS A 190 6.14 -23.03 -16.48
C LYS A 190 7.18 -23.50 -15.47
N ASN A 191 7.87 -24.60 -15.76
CA ASN A 191 8.94 -25.13 -14.91
C ASN A 191 10.12 -24.15 -14.76
N ALA A 192 10.37 -23.29 -15.76
CA ALA A 192 11.46 -22.31 -15.71
C ALA A 192 11.16 -21.12 -14.80
N VAL A 193 9.89 -20.88 -14.49
CA VAL A 193 9.46 -19.84 -13.53
C VAL A 193 9.01 -20.43 -12.19
N ASP A 194 8.95 -21.75 -12.02
CA ASP A 194 8.58 -22.39 -10.75
C ASP A 194 9.78 -22.38 -9.77
N ILE A 195 9.71 -21.57 -8.71
CA ILE A 195 10.81 -21.21 -7.81
C ILE A 195 10.70 -21.93 -6.47
N VAL A 196 11.08 -23.21 -6.42
CA VAL A 196 11.10 -23.95 -5.14
C VAL A 196 12.39 -23.79 -4.33
N ASP A 197 13.50 -23.40 -4.96
CA ASP A 197 14.84 -23.41 -4.35
C ASP A 197 15.43 -22.00 -4.24
N TRP A 198 14.84 -21.17 -3.37
CA TRP A 198 15.26 -19.78 -3.20
C TRP A 198 15.99 -19.53 -1.88
N THR A 199 16.90 -18.54 -1.93
CA THR A 199 17.52 -17.93 -0.76
C THR A 199 17.61 -16.42 -0.98
N LEU A 200 17.18 -15.64 0.01
CA LEU A 200 17.22 -14.18 0.02
C LEU A 200 18.14 -13.70 1.14
N SER A 201 19.24 -13.07 0.78
CA SER A 201 20.13 -12.39 1.72
C SER A 201 19.97 -10.87 1.61
N ILE A 202 19.67 -10.21 2.72
CA ILE A 202 19.51 -8.76 2.80
C ILE A 202 20.63 -8.19 3.66
N ARG A 203 21.40 -7.26 3.09
CA ARG A 203 22.45 -6.52 3.80
C ARG A 203 22.31 -5.03 3.57
N ARG A 204 22.61 -4.23 4.59
CA ARG A 204 22.79 -2.79 4.43
C ARG A 204 24.20 -2.53 3.88
N LEU A 205 24.26 -1.83 2.75
CA LEU A 205 25.51 -1.25 2.28
C LEU A 205 25.76 0.01 3.11
N ARG A 206 26.97 0.15 3.64
CA ARG A 206 27.37 1.32 4.45
C ARG A 206 27.52 2.56 3.60
#